data_AF-A0A925V9H5-F1
#
_entry.id   AF-A0A925V9H5-F1
#
_cell.length_a   1.000
_cell.length_b   1.000
_cell.length_c   1.000
_cell.angle_alpha   90.00
_cell.angle_beta   90.00
_cell.angle_gamma   90.00
#
_symmetry.space_group_name_H-M   'P 1'
#
loop_
_entity.id
_entity.type
_entity.pdbx_description
1 polymer ?
#
loop_
_entity_poly.entity_id
_entity_poly.type
_entity_poly.pdbx_seq_one_letter_code
_entity_poly.pdbx_strand_id
1 'polypeptide(L)'
;MGEDPTTGGSTCGNAVIDEDEDCDGADLGAQTCESRGFPGGSLSCALDCRFDESACDVIEGCGNGTREGDEQCDQSDFGGSTCTTYSAQYGGGALMCNENCTIDPSACCVASGQNCQLSPCCAELSCSIVLDTCL
;
A
#
# COMPACT_ATOMS: atom_id res chain seq x y z
N MET A 1 13.39 -9.89 45.22
CA MET A 1 13.65 -8.86 44.20
C MET A 1 13.70 -9.65 42.91
N GLY A 2 12.76 -9.40 42.00
CA GLY A 2 12.48 -10.30 40.88
C GLY A 2 13.61 -10.29 39.85
N GLU A 3 14.04 -11.49 39.48
CA GLU A 3 14.93 -11.77 38.38
C GLU A 3 14.10 -12.52 37.32
N ASP A 4 13.67 -11.79 36.28
CA ASP A 4 12.87 -12.30 35.16
C ASP A 4 13.80 -12.71 33.99
N PRO A 5 13.80 -13.97 33.54
CA PRO A 5 14.74 -14.47 32.55
C PRO A 5 14.15 -14.35 31.13
N THR A 6 14.32 -13.18 30.49
CA THR A 6 14.14 -13.05 29.03
C THR A 6 15.36 -12.36 28.43
N THR A 7 16.40 -13.15 28.17
CA THR A 7 17.63 -12.72 27.50
C THR A 7 17.47 -12.84 25.98
N GLY A 8 17.44 -11.67 25.32
CA GLY A 8 17.36 -11.45 23.88
C GLY A 8 16.87 -10.03 23.66
N GLY A 9 17.69 -9.04 24.03
CA GLY A 9 17.24 -7.66 24.21
C GLY A 9 16.99 -6.92 22.90
N SER A 10 15.77 -7.01 22.38
CA SER A 10 15.17 -5.99 21.51
C SER A 10 15.17 -4.66 22.27
N THR A 11 16.20 -3.85 22.01
CA THR A 11 16.41 -2.59 22.74
C THR A 11 16.16 -1.45 21.80
N CYS A 12 14.95 -0.92 21.87
CA CYS A 12 14.60 0.24 21.07
C CYS A 12 15.57 1.41 21.30
N GLY A 13 16.10 1.94 20.21
CA GLY A 13 17.13 2.97 20.19
C GLY A 13 18.57 2.44 20.12
N ASN A 14 18.78 1.18 19.74
CA ASN A 14 20.11 0.60 19.53
C ASN A 14 20.62 0.79 18.08
N ALA A 15 19.84 1.45 17.23
CA ALA A 15 20.07 1.70 15.80
C ALA A 15 20.12 0.44 14.92
N VAL A 16 19.46 -0.64 15.35
CA VAL A 16 19.31 -1.90 14.63
C VAL A 16 17.88 -2.40 14.83
N ILE A 17 17.16 -2.63 13.74
CA ILE A 17 15.80 -3.18 13.81
C ILE A 17 15.86 -4.65 14.27
N ASP A 18 15.42 -4.92 15.51
CA ASP A 18 15.29 -6.26 16.08
C ASP A 18 13.96 -6.95 15.69
N GLU A 19 13.80 -8.25 15.98
CA GLU A 19 12.64 -9.06 15.53
C GLU A 19 11.25 -8.52 15.96
N ASP A 20 11.18 -7.72 17.03
CA ASP A 20 9.94 -7.13 17.55
C ASP A 20 9.74 -5.65 17.19
N GLU A 21 10.67 -5.05 16.45
CA GLU A 21 10.71 -3.62 16.11
C GLU A 21 10.29 -3.40 14.65
N ASP A 22 9.54 -2.33 14.42
CA ASP A 22 9.20 -1.91 13.06
C ASP A 22 10.29 -1.00 12.46
N CYS A 23 11.00 -0.27 13.34
CA CYS A 23 12.08 0.66 13.06
C CYS A 23 12.94 0.84 14.32
N ASP A 24 14.15 1.38 14.19
CA ASP A 24 14.97 1.81 15.34
C ASP A 24 15.68 3.14 15.06
N GLY A 25 15.21 4.20 15.73
CA GLY A 25 15.80 5.53 15.63
C GLY A 25 15.71 6.11 14.22
N ALA A 26 16.84 6.14 13.51
CA ALA A 26 16.90 6.59 12.11
C ALA A 26 16.83 5.43 11.10
N ASP A 27 16.95 4.19 11.55
CA ASP A 27 16.75 3.02 10.71
C ASP A 27 15.26 2.73 10.58
N LEU A 28 14.68 3.11 9.44
CA LEU A 28 13.26 2.90 9.12
C LEU A 28 13.04 1.63 8.29
N GLY A 29 14.06 0.78 8.08
CA GLY A 29 13.90 -0.45 7.31
C GLY A 29 13.52 -0.19 5.84
N ALA A 30 14.05 0.90 5.27
CA ALA A 30 13.71 1.41 3.94
C ALA A 30 12.22 1.77 3.74
N GLN A 31 11.47 1.99 4.82
CA GLN A 31 10.09 2.44 4.75
C GLN A 31 10.01 3.96 4.69
N THR A 32 8.99 4.44 3.98
CA THR A 32 8.65 5.87 3.87
C THR A 32 7.15 6.03 4.06
N CYS A 33 6.68 7.27 4.16
CA CYS A 33 5.25 7.55 4.16
C CYS A 33 4.60 6.99 2.88
N GLU A 34 5.27 7.09 1.72
CA GLU A 34 4.77 6.54 0.45
C GLU A 34 4.67 5.01 0.46
N SER A 35 5.65 4.29 1.03
CA SER A 35 5.58 2.83 1.13
C SER A 35 4.50 2.35 2.11
N ARG A 36 4.06 3.23 3.01
CA ARG A 36 2.95 3.03 3.95
C ARG A 36 1.59 3.45 3.42
N GLY A 37 1.55 3.99 2.19
CA GLY A 37 0.31 4.45 1.60
C GLY A 37 -0.08 5.85 2.05
N PHE A 38 0.86 6.76 2.21
CA PHE A 38 0.61 8.20 2.26
C PHE A 38 1.15 8.88 1.00
N PRO A 39 0.60 10.02 0.55
CA PRO A 39 1.11 10.75 -0.62
C PRO A 39 2.55 11.27 -0.46
N GLY A 40 3.02 11.44 0.78
CA GLY A 40 4.33 12.02 1.08
C GLY A 40 4.52 12.24 2.58
N GLY A 41 5.44 13.14 2.91
CA GLY A 41 5.75 13.53 4.28
C GLY A 41 7.01 12.87 4.83
N SER A 42 7.17 12.88 6.15
CA SER A 42 8.34 12.34 6.84
C SER A 42 7.95 11.24 7.80
N LEU A 43 8.33 10.01 7.50
CA LEU A 43 8.17 8.88 8.39
C LEU A 43 9.24 8.95 9.48
N SER A 44 8.88 8.67 10.72
CA SER A 44 9.82 8.63 11.83
C SER A 44 9.63 7.39 12.69
N CYS A 45 10.60 7.10 13.56
CA CYS A 45 10.51 6.01 14.51
C CYS A 45 10.21 6.54 15.91
N ALA A 46 9.12 6.07 16.51
CA ALA A 46 8.74 6.41 17.87
C ALA A 46 9.64 5.74 18.92
N LEU A 47 9.55 6.19 20.17
CA LEU A 47 10.35 5.67 21.30
C LEU A 47 10.00 4.24 21.70
N ASP A 48 8.92 3.68 21.16
CA ASP A 48 8.49 2.29 21.30
C ASP A 48 8.83 1.45 20.05
N CYS A 49 9.67 1.98 19.15
CA CYS A 49 10.13 1.32 17.91
C CYS A 49 9.00 0.90 16.98
N ARG A 50 7.94 1.73 16.97
CA ARG A 50 6.86 1.72 16.00
C ARG A 50 7.01 2.90 15.06
N PHE A 51 6.50 2.74 13.84
CA PHE A 51 6.43 3.84 12.90
C PHE A 51 5.51 4.95 13.43
N ASP A 52 5.99 6.18 13.40
CA ASP A 52 5.21 7.37 13.64
C ASP A 52 4.91 8.04 12.29
N GLU A 53 3.66 7.88 11.87
CA GLU A 53 3.09 8.38 10.63
C GLU A 53 2.43 9.76 10.80
N SER A 54 2.52 10.38 11.98
CA SER A 54 1.86 11.67 12.25
C SER A 54 2.38 12.84 11.42
N ALA A 55 3.59 12.71 10.88
CA ALA A 55 4.20 13.66 9.95
C ALA A 55 4.16 13.19 8.48
N CYS A 56 3.40 12.12 8.19
CA CYS A 56 3.04 11.78 6.84
C CYS A 56 1.95 12.73 6.33
N ASP A 57 2.10 13.17 5.09
CA ASP A 57 1.14 14.07 4.46
C ASP A 57 -0.18 13.31 4.26
N VAL A 58 -1.30 13.97 4.53
CA VAL A 58 -2.65 13.46 4.22
C VAL A 58 -3.25 14.30 3.11
N ILE A 59 -4.11 13.68 2.30
CA ILE A 59 -4.86 14.45 1.31
C ILE A 59 -6.05 15.10 2.01
N GLU A 60 -5.94 16.39 2.28
CA GLU A 60 -7.01 17.19 2.88
C GLU A 60 -8.27 17.13 2.02
N GLY A 61 -9.37 16.65 2.60
CA GLY A 61 -10.62 16.41 1.87
C GLY A 61 -10.95 14.93 1.68
N CYS A 62 -9.98 14.03 1.82
CA CYS A 62 -10.16 12.64 1.47
C CYS A 62 -11.30 11.96 2.22
N GLY A 63 -12.18 11.30 1.46
CA GLY A 63 -13.33 10.58 1.98
C GLY A 63 -14.56 11.46 2.18
N ASN A 64 -14.57 12.69 1.67
CA ASN A 64 -15.71 13.59 1.73
C ASN A 64 -16.75 13.34 0.62
N GLY A 65 -16.46 12.43 -0.30
CA GLY A 65 -17.31 12.02 -1.41
C GLY A 65 -17.19 12.89 -2.66
N THR A 66 -16.22 13.81 -2.71
CA THR A 66 -15.94 14.68 -3.85
C THR A 66 -14.46 14.64 -4.15
N ARG A 67 -14.10 14.18 -5.35
CA ARG A 67 -12.70 14.19 -5.76
C ARG A 67 -12.19 15.63 -5.96
N GLU A 68 -11.26 16.08 -5.13
CA GLU A 68 -10.68 17.43 -5.18
C GLU A 68 -9.16 17.48 -4.90
N GLY A 69 -8.54 18.63 -5.18
CA GLY A 69 -7.11 18.82 -4.93
C GLY A 69 -6.21 17.77 -5.60
N ASP A 70 -5.41 17.07 -4.77
CA ASP A 70 -4.45 16.05 -5.18
C ASP A 70 -5.02 14.61 -5.11
N GLU A 71 -6.31 14.44 -4.84
CA GLU A 71 -6.95 13.12 -4.77
C GLU A 71 -6.95 12.42 -6.13
N GLN A 72 -6.59 11.14 -6.14
CA GLN A 72 -6.79 10.28 -7.32
C GLN A 72 -8.21 9.74 -7.37
N CYS A 73 -8.84 9.58 -6.21
CA CYS A 73 -10.22 9.16 -6.03
C CYS A 73 -10.77 9.66 -4.69
N ASP A 74 -12.08 9.69 -4.52
CA ASP A 74 -12.73 9.82 -3.21
C ASP A 74 -13.92 8.84 -3.15
N GLN A 75 -13.83 7.83 -2.28
CA GLN A 75 -14.80 6.74 -2.19
C GLN A 75 -15.01 6.04 -3.55
N SER A 76 -16.14 6.31 -4.21
CA SER A 76 -16.48 5.79 -5.53
C SER A 76 -16.26 6.78 -6.67
N ASP A 77 -15.86 8.02 -6.36
CA ASP A 77 -15.52 9.03 -7.35
C ASP A 77 -14.08 8.85 -7.83
N PHE A 78 -13.92 8.18 -8.96
CA PHE A 78 -12.63 7.96 -9.62
C PHE A 78 -12.35 8.97 -10.74
N GLY A 79 -13.16 10.03 -10.85
CA GLY A 79 -13.06 11.02 -11.95
C GLY A 79 -13.20 10.40 -13.34
N GLY A 80 -13.99 9.33 -13.47
CA GLY A 80 -14.16 8.58 -14.72
C GLY A 80 -13.08 7.54 -15.02
N SER A 81 -12.09 7.39 -14.12
CA SER A 81 -11.12 6.30 -14.22
C SER A 81 -11.82 4.95 -14.01
N THR A 82 -11.44 3.97 -14.82
CA THR A 82 -11.82 2.57 -14.69
C THR A 82 -10.55 1.73 -14.76
N CYS A 83 -10.64 0.43 -14.45
CA CYS A 83 -9.51 -0.48 -14.63
C CYS A 83 -8.91 -0.41 -16.04
N THR A 84 -9.73 -0.33 -17.08
CA THR A 84 -9.27 -0.30 -18.47
C THR A 84 -8.63 1.03 -18.89
N THR A 85 -8.97 2.14 -18.25
CA THR A 85 -8.31 3.43 -18.49
C THR A 85 -7.10 3.63 -17.60
N TYR A 86 -7.04 2.96 -16.44
CA TYR A 86 -5.94 3.04 -15.48
C TYR A 86 -4.68 2.37 -16.03
N SER A 87 -4.80 1.19 -16.65
CA SER A 87 -3.69 0.54 -17.36
C SER A 87 -4.19 -0.37 -18.47
N ALA A 88 -3.46 -0.39 -19.59
CA ALA A 88 -3.77 -1.22 -20.75
C ALA A 88 -3.73 -2.74 -20.46
N GLN A 89 -3.12 -3.16 -19.36
CA GLN A 89 -3.08 -4.57 -18.95
C GLN A 89 -4.43 -5.09 -18.41
N TYR A 90 -5.29 -4.19 -17.93
CA TYR A 90 -6.56 -4.55 -17.32
C TYR A 90 -7.70 -4.58 -18.34
N GLY A 91 -8.57 -5.58 -18.23
CA GLY A 91 -9.72 -5.77 -19.10
C GLY A 91 -11.06 -5.41 -18.45
N GLY A 92 -11.07 -5.14 -17.15
CA GLY A 92 -12.28 -4.88 -16.37
C GLY A 92 -12.03 -4.98 -14.87
N GLY A 93 -13.08 -5.22 -14.10
CA GLY A 93 -13.05 -5.21 -12.64
C GLY A 93 -13.45 -3.85 -12.06
N ALA A 94 -13.17 -3.66 -10.78
CA ALA A 94 -13.47 -2.41 -10.06
C ALA A 94 -12.18 -1.77 -9.56
N LEU A 95 -12.10 -0.44 -9.63
CA LEU A 95 -11.10 0.30 -8.88
C LEU A 95 -11.58 0.45 -7.44
N MET A 96 -10.65 0.38 -6.50
CA MET A 96 -10.90 0.73 -5.10
C MET A 96 -10.19 2.04 -4.78
N CYS A 97 -10.73 2.77 -3.82
CA CYS A 97 -10.12 3.98 -3.31
C CYS A 97 -9.59 3.70 -1.91
N ASN A 98 -8.29 3.89 -1.72
CA ASN A 98 -7.65 3.75 -0.42
C ASN A 98 -8.01 4.92 0.49
N GLU A 99 -7.78 4.77 1.80
CA GLU A 99 -8.03 5.82 2.81
C GLU A 99 -7.17 7.08 2.60
N ASN A 100 -6.10 6.97 1.82
CA ASN A 100 -5.24 8.08 1.40
C ASN A 100 -5.65 8.69 0.06
N CYS A 101 -6.82 8.34 -0.48
CA CYS A 101 -7.34 8.81 -1.77
C CYS A 101 -6.43 8.50 -2.98
N THR A 102 -5.64 7.42 -2.88
CA THR A 102 -4.97 6.79 -4.02
C THR A 102 -5.81 5.66 -4.61
N ILE A 103 -5.69 5.44 -5.91
CA ILE A 103 -6.39 4.36 -6.60
C ILE A 103 -5.68 3.04 -6.32
N ASP A 104 -6.42 2.05 -5.82
CA ASP A 104 -5.99 0.66 -5.72
C ASP A 104 -6.57 -0.18 -6.89
N PRO A 105 -5.72 -0.66 -7.82
CA PRO A 105 -6.13 -1.49 -8.94
C PRO A 105 -6.21 -2.99 -8.59
N SER A 106 -6.05 -3.40 -7.33
CA SER A 106 -6.02 -4.83 -6.94
C SER A 106 -7.31 -5.59 -7.23
N ALA A 107 -8.44 -4.89 -7.36
CA ALA A 107 -9.72 -5.45 -7.78
C ALA A 107 -9.96 -5.39 -9.31
N CYS A 108 -8.97 -4.93 -10.08
CA CYS A 108 -8.98 -5.01 -11.53
C CYS A 108 -8.61 -6.41 -12.02
N CYS A 109 -9.28 -6.86 -13.07
CA CYS A 109 -8.93 -8.12 -13.72
C CYS A 109 -8.07 -7.87 -14.97
N VAL A 110 -7.19 -8.82 -15.28
CA VAL A 110 -6.24 -8.78 -16.39
C VAL A 110 -6.93 -9.16 -17.71
N ALA A 111 -6.66 -8.40 -18.76
CA ALA A 111 -7.19 -8.65 -20.11
C ALA A 111 -6.57 -9.90 -20.76
N SER A 112 -7.23 -10.45 -21.77
CA SER A 112 -6.68 -11.56 -22.57
C SER A 112 -5.32 -11.21 -23.16
N GLY A 113 -4.35 -12.12 -23.05
CA GLY A 113 -2.99 -11.95 -23.58
C GLY A 113 -2.07 -11.08 -22.72
N GLN A 114 -2.49 -10.69 -21.52
CA GLN A 114 -1.67 -9.92 -20.56
C GLN A 114 -1.22 -10.79 -19.39
N ASN A 115 -0.22 -10.29 -18.65
CA ASN A 115 0.43 -11.04 -17.56
C ASN A 115 -0.51 -11.23 -16.35
N CYS A 116 -0.81 -12.49 -16.02
CA CYS A 116 -1.75 -12.85 -14.94
C CYS A 116 -1.12 -13.01 -13.55
N GLN A 117 0.18 -12.75 -13.39
CA GLN A 117 0.86 -12.84 -12.10
C GLN A 117 0.52 -11.67 -11.13
N LEU A 118 -0.13 -10.62 -11.62
CA LEU A 118 -0.45 -9.41 -10.83
C LEU A 118 -1.91 -9.36 -10.37
N SER A 119 -2.85 -9.96 -11.11
CA SER A 119 -4.30 -9.93 -10.81
C SER A 119 -5.03 -11.05 -11.56
N PRO A 120 -6.24 -11.47 -11.11
CA PRO A 120 -7.00 -12.52 -11.78
C PRO A 120 -7.43 -12.11 -13.20
N CYS A 121 -7.59 -13.09 -14.09
CA CYS A 121 -8.01 -12.84 -15.46
C CYS A 121 -9.50 -12.48 -15.58
N CYS A 122 -9.85 -11.61 -16.52
CA CYS A 122 -11.25 -11.23 -16.76
C CYS A 122 -12.08 -12.35 -17.41
N ALA A 123 -13.41 -12.26 -17.29
CA ALA A 123 -14.37 -13.07 -18.07
C ALA A 123 -14.11 -14.60 -18.03
N GLU A 124 -13.75 -15.12 -16.86
CA GLU A 124 -13.44 -16.55 -16.62
C GLU A 124 -12.26 -17.12 -17.42
N LEU A 125 -11.42 -16.25 -17.99
CA LEU A 125 -10.14 -16.64 -18.56
C LEU A 125 -9.26 -17.30 -17.50
N SER A 126 -8.39 -18.20 -17.94
CA SER A 126 -7.48 -18.91 -17.04
C SER A 126 -6.07 -18.32 -17.14
N CYS A 127 -5.37 -18.26 -16.00
CA CYS A 127 -3.96 -17.92 -16.00
C CYS A 127 -3.14 -19.15 -16.43
N SER A 128 -2.56 -19.10 -17.63
CA SER A 128 -1.70 -20.17 -18.11
C SER A 128 -0.37 -20.17 -17.35
N ILE A 129 -0.15 -21.17 -16.50
CA ILE A 129 1.08 -21.29 -15.68
C ILE A 129 2.37 -21.48 -16.50
N VAL A 130 2.26 -21.73 -17.81
CA VAL A 130 3.41 -21.92 -18.70
C VAL A 130 3.81 -20.61 -19.38
N LEU A 131 2.83 -19.75 -19.64
CA LEU A 131 3.00 -18.52 -20.43
C LEU A 131 2.73 -17.26 -19.62
N ASP A 132 2.34 -17.40 -18.36
CA ASP A 132 1.92 -16.33 -17.45
C ASP A 132 0.90 -15.37 -18.05
N THR A 133 0.04 -15.88 -18.94
CA THR A 133 -0.91 -15.06 -19.72
C THR A 133 -2.34 -15.52 -19.54
N CYS A 134 -3.26 -14.55 -19.53
CA CYS A 134 -4.70 -14.81 -19.54
C CYS A 134 -5.17 -15.30 -20.91
N LEU A 135 -5.65 -16.54 -20.98
CA LEU A 135 -6.12 -17.20 -22.20
C LEU A 135 -7.35 -18.08 -21.95
#